data_AF-A0A5W5TI97-F1
#
_entry.id   AF-A0A5W5TI97-F1
#
_cell.length_a   1.000
_cell.length_b   1.000
_cell.length_c   1.000
_cell.angle_alpha   90.00
_cell.angle_beta   90.00
_cell.angle_gamma   90.00
#
_symmetry.space_group_name_H-M   'P 1'
#
loop_
_entity.id
_entity.type
_entity.pdbx_description
1 polymer ?
#
loop_
_entity_poly.entity_id
_entity_poly.type
_entity_poly.pdbx_seq_one_letter_code
_entity_poly.pdbx_strand_id
1 'polypeptide(L)' 'MTDLHTDVERYLRYLSVERQLSPITLLNYQRQLEAIINFASENGLQSW' A
#
# COMPACT_ATOMS: atom_id res chain seq x y z
N MET A 1 -4.85 8.92 14.58
CA MET A 1 -4.97 8.44 13.18
C MET A 1 -3.69 7.71 12.87
N THR A 2 -3.77 6.48 12.37
CA THR A 2 -2.61 5.79 11.81
C THR A 2 -2.20 6.49 10.52
N ASP A 3 -0.90 6.55 10.27
CA ASP A 3 -0.35 7.08 9.03
C ASP A 3 -0.66 6.11 7.88
N LEU A 4 -1.00 6.62 6.69
CA LEU A 4 -1.38 5.82 5.52
C LEU A 4 -0.30 4.79 5.17
N HIS A 5 0.98 5.15 5.34
CA HIS A 5 2.09 4.22 5.12
C HIS A 5 2.01 3.00 6.04
N THR A 6 1.66 3.22 7.32
CA THR A 6 1.47 2.13 8.29
C THR A 6 0.30 1.23 7.89
N ASP A 7 -0.78 1.80 7.35
CA ASP A 7 -1.94 1.02 6.92
C ASP A 7 -1.67 0.22 5.64
N VAL A 8 -0.87 0.75 4.71
CA VAL A 8 -0.37 0.01 3.53
C VAL A 8 0.52 -1.16 3.94
N GLU A 9 1.45 -0.96 4.86
CA GLU A 9 2.31 -2.04 5.37
C GLU A 9 1.50 -3.16 6.02
N ARG A 10 0.50 -2.80 6.83
CA ARG A 10 -0.43 -3.76 7.44
C ARG A 10 -1.21 -4.53 6.39
N TYR A 11 -1.70 -3.86 5.35
CA TYR A 11 -2.43 -4.50 4.28
C TYR A 11 -1.56 -5.47 3.48
N LEU A 12 -0.32 -5.09 3.13
CA LEU A 12 0.62 -5.98 2.44
C LEU A 12 0.99 -7.19 3.30
N ARG A 13 1.13 -7.02 4.63
CA ARG A 13 1.33 -8.13 5.56
C ARG A 13 0.12 -9.06 5.61
N TYR A 14 -1.10 -8.52 5.63
CA TYR A 14 -2.33 -9.32 5.54
C TYR A 14 -2.37 -10.14 4.24
N LEU A 15 -2.06 -9.53 3.10
CA LEU A 15 -2.01 -10.24 1.82
C LEU A 15 -0.93 -11.33 1.80
N SER A 16 0.20 -11.10 2.47
CA SER A 16 1.27 -12.09 2.59
C SER A 16 0.85 -13.30 3.43
N VAL A 17 0.24 -13.06 4.60
CA VAL A 17 -0.08 -14.13 5.56
C VAL A 17 -1.40 -14.81 5.23
N GLU A 18 -2.48 -14.04 5.12
CA GLU A 18 -3.85 -14.57 5.02
C GLU A 18 -4.20 -14.99 3.60
N ARG A 19 -3.61 -14.32 2.59
CA ARG A 19 -3.86 -14.62 1.17
C ARG A 19 -2.71 -15.35 0.49
N GLN A 20 -1.60 -15.56 1.19
CA GLN A 20 -0.42 -16.29 0.70
C GLN A 20 0.05 -15.82 -0.67
N LEU A 21 -0.04 -14.51 -0.93
CA LEU A 21 0.40 -13.96 -2.20
C LEU A 21 1.90 -14.14 -2.35
N SER A 22 2.32 -14.47 -3.58
CA SER A 22 3.74 -14.64 -3.88
C SER A 22 4.52 -13.35 -3.63
N PRO A 23 5.83 -13.42 -3.31
CA PRO A 23 6.65 -12.23 -3.10
C PRO A 23 6.63 -11.25 -4.28
N ILE A 24 6.60 -11.76 -5.52
CA ILE A 24 6.53 -10.92 -6.72
C ILE A 24 5.16 -10.22 -6.83
N THR A 25 4.08 -10.89 -6.43
CA THR A 25 2.75 -10.28 -6.38
C THR A 25 2.72 -9.17 -5.33
N LEU A 26 3.24 -9.40 -4.13
CA LEU A 26 3.30 -8.38 -3.08
C LEU A 26 4.12 -7.15 -3.50
N LEU A 27 5.27 -7.36 -4.16
CA LEU A 27 6.08 -6.27 -4.70
C LEU A 27 5.32 -5.44 -5.75
N ASN A 28 4.54 -6.09 -6.62
CA ASN A 28 3.72 -5.38 -7.59
C ASN A 28 2.62 -4.55 -6.93
N TYR A 29 1.96 -5.09 -5.90
CA TYR A 29 0.95 -4.36 -5.13
C TYR A 29 1.57 -3.15 -4.40
N GLN A 30 2.73 -3.33 -3.77
CA GLN A 30 3.45 -2.24 -3.12
C GLN A 30 3.72 -1.09 -4.11
N ARG A 31 4.33 -1.39 -5.26
CA ARG A 31 4.64 -0.39 -6.29
C ARG A 31 3.40 0.33 -6.81
N GLN A 32 2.30 -0.39 -6.99
CA GLN A 32 1.04 0.20 -7.44
C GLN A 32 0.43 1.13 -6.38
N LEU A 33 0.44 0.71 -5.12
CA LEU A 33 -0.05 1.54 -4.01
C LEU A 33 0.81 2.78 -3.83
N GLU A 34 2.14 2.66 -3.87
CA GLU A 34 3.06 3.81 -3.85
C GLU A 34 2.79 4.78 -5.00
N ALA A 35 2.59 4.29 -6.22
CA ALA A 35 2.26 5.14 -7.36
C ALA A 35 0.95 5.92 -7.17
N ILE A 36 -0.09 5.26 -6.65
CA ILE A 36 -1.39 5.91 -6.38
C ILE A 36 -1.25 6.96 -5.27
N ILE A 37 -0.51 6.66 -4.20
CA ILE A 37 -0.30 7.57 -3.07
C ILE A 37 0.48 8.79 -3.52
N ASN A 38 1.55 8.60 -4.31
CA ASN A 38 2.33 9.70 -4.86
C ASN A 38 1.47 10.58 -5.76
N PHE A 39 0.69 9.97 -6.67
CA PHE A 39 -0.24 10.70 -7.52
C PHE A 39 -1.28 11.49 -6.70
N ALA A 40 -1.88 10.89 -5.68
CA ALA A 40 -2.83 11.55 -4.81
C ALA A 40 -2.20 12.75 -4.08
N SER A 41 -0.99 12.55 -3.52
CA SER A 41 -0.24 13.61 -2.82
C SER A 41 0.13 14.76 -3.74
N GLU A 42 0.58 14.48 -4.98
CA GLU A 42 0.88 15.50 -6.00
C GLU A 42 -0.36 16.33 -6.38
N ASN A 43 -1.55 15.75 -6.25
CA ASN A 43 -2.84 16.41 -6.50
C ASN A 43 -3.48 17.01 -5.23
N GLY A 44 -2.75 17.06 -4.11
CA GLY A 44 -3.21 17.67 -2.85
C GLY A 44 -4.18 16.80 -2.04
N LEU A 45 -4.33 15.51 -2.38
CA LEU A 45 -5.16 14.56 -1.64
C LEU A 45 -4.30 13.86 -0.57
N GLN A 46 -4.38 14.37 0.67
CA GLN A 46 -3.53 13.91 1.78
C GLN A 46 -4.32 13.50 3.04
N SER A 47 -5.65 13.47 2.98
CA SER A 47 -6.53 13.06 4.08
C SER A 47 -7.19 11.73 3.76
N TRP A 48 -7.05 10.76 4.67
CA TRP A 48 -7.55 9.38 4.56
C TRP A 48 -8.29 8.95 5.81
#